data_AF-C3PIE6-F1
#
_entry.id   AF-C3PIE6-F1
#
_cell.length_a   1.000
_cell.length_b   1.000
_cell.length_c   1.000
_cell.angle_alpha   90.00
_cell.angle_beta   90.00
_cell.angle_gamma   90.00
#
_symmetry.space_group_name_H-M   'P 1'
#
loop_
_entity.id
_entity.type
_entity.pdbx_description
1 polymer ?
#
loop_
_entity_poly.entity_id
_entity_poly.type
_entity_poly.pdbx_seq_one_letter_code
_entity_poly.pdbx_strand_id
1 'polypeptide(L)'
;MKPACTNTKNRAFINPARAPHNSIEAALKMCHACPLLKHCASDALTSGTSLSEDLRAPAADVIQAGVVCHGDLDTAYKLAAIAQVEVPAYLIETTRRDNIGARRPDRCRNCNRPMIKWNRHEEQPEGYQMHYARGFCTACRSAYAQWKKENPTEQRGLRKPIDRKRHSAPPRKRGAVTIQPTLFEIPA
;
A
#
# COMPACT_ATOMS: atom_id res chain seq x y z
N MET A 1 -7.80 -16.01 -27.97
CA MET A 1 -6.51 -15.51 -28.52
C MET A 1 -5.51 -15.34 -27.38
N LYS A 2 -4.21 -15.56 -27.61
CA LYS A 2 -3.17 -15.39 -26.57
C LYS A 2 -2.46 -14.04 -26.71
N PRO A 3 -2.10 -13.36 -25.60
CA PRO A 3 -1.29 -12.14 -25.65
C PRO A 3 0.12 -12.41 -26.21
N ALA A 4 0.65 -11.49 -26.99
CA ALA A 4 2.02 -11.59 -27.52
C ALA A 4 3.09 -11.52 -26.41
N CYS A 5 2.74 -10.89 -25.28
CA CYS A 5 3.64 -10.67 -24.15
C CYS A 5 3.66 -11.79 -23.10
N THR A 6 2.84 -12.86 -23.21
CA THR A 6 2.66 -13.84 -22.11
C THR A 6 3.94 -14.54 -21.65
N ASN A 7 4.91 -14.76 -22.56
CA ASN A 7 6.16 -15.46 -22.25
C ASN A 7 7.41 -14.60 -22.43
N THR A 8 7.26 -13.27 -22.44
CA THR A 8 8.39 -12.37 -22.58
C THR A 8 9.19 -12.24 -21.28
N LYS A 9 10.52 -12.14 -21.38
CA LYS A 9 11.40 -11.81 -20.25
C LYS A 9 11.61 -10.30 -20.11
N ASN A 10 11.00 -9.50 -20.97
CA ASN A 10 11.19 -8.05 -20.98
C ASN A 10 10.51 -7.43 -19.75
N ARG A 11 11.31 -6.94 -18.79
CA ARG A 11 10.80 -6.35 -17.54
C ARG A 11 10.17 -4.97 -17.73
N ALA A 12 10.33 -4.34 -18.91
CA ALA A 12 9.72 -3.05 -19.22
C ALA A 12 8.19 -3.08 -19.12
N PHE A 13 7.54 -4.25 -19.31
CA PHE A 13 6.10 -4.39 -19.13
C PHE A 13 5.61 -4.10 -17.71
N ILE A 14 6.43 -4.36 -16.69
CA ILE A 14 6.05 -4.27 -15.27
C ILE A 14 6.69 -3.05 -14.57
N ASN A 15 7.82 -2.56 -15.08
CA ASN A 15 8.50 -1.40 -14.53
C ASN A 15 9.23 -0.63 -15.64
N PRO A 16 8.50 0.15 -16.46
CA PRO A 16 9.08 0.91 -17.54
C PRO A 16 10.00 2.02 -17.02
N ALA A 17 9.72 2.60 -15.85
CA ALA A 17 10.51 3.70 -15.27
C ALA A 17 11.98 3.33 -14.98
N ARG A 18 12.27 2.04 -14.76
CA ARG A 18 13.63 1.53 -14.51
C ARG A 18 14.19 0.71 -15.66
N ALA A 19 13.45 0.55 -16.75
CA ALA A 19 13.88 -0.23 -17.89
C ALA A 19 14.76 0.60 -18.84
N PRO A 20 15.74 -0.02 -19.51
CA PRO A 20 16.52 0.67 -20.53
C PRO A 20 15.65 0.97 -21.75
N HIS A 21 15.96 2.05 -22.47
CA HIS A 21 15.14 2.58 -23.56
C HIS A 21 14.82 1.55 -24.64
N ASN A 22 15.83 0.77 -25.07
CA ASN A 22 15.68 -0.30 -26.06
C ASN A 22 14.66 -1.38 -25.65
N SER A 23 14.53 -1.66 -24.35
CA SER A 23 13.58 -2.64 -23.82
C SER A 23 12.16 -2.07 -23.82
N ILE A 24 12.01 -0.76 -23.59
CA ILE A 24 10.72 -0.07 -23.72
C ILE A 24 10.27 -0.09 -25.18
N GLU A 25 11.12 0.30 -26.12
CA GLU A 25 10.80 0.27 -27.56
C GLU A 25 10.42 -1.14 -28.04
N ALA A 26 11.17 -2.16 -27.62
CA ALA A 26 10.85 -3.55 -27.94
C ALA A 26 9.48 -3.99 -27.37
N ALA A 27 9.13 -3.56 -26.16
CA ALA A 27 7.83 -3.85 -25.55
C ALA A 27 6.69 -3.15 -26.30
N LEU A 28 6.86 -1.87 -26.66
CA LEU A 28 5.88 -1.10 -27.43
C LEU A 28 5.64 -1.73 -28.81
N LYS A 29 6.71 -2.08 -29.52
CA LYS A 29 6.62 -2.75 -30.83
C LYS A 29 5.89 -4.10 -30.73
N MET A 30 6.17 -4.88 -29.69
CA MET A 30 5.49 -6.14 -29.41
C MET A 30 3.99 -5.93 -29.14
N CYS A 31 3.63 -4.89 -28.38
CA CYS A 31 2.24 -4.52 -28.13
C CYS A 31 1.50 -4.17 -29.41
N HIS A 32 2.06 -3.29 -30.26
CA HIS A 32 1.41 -2.85 -31.49
C HIS A 32 1.15 -3.99 -32.49
N ALA A 33 1.94 -5.07 -32.45
CA ALA A 33 1.72 -6.26 -33.25
C ALA A 33 0.71 -7.26 -32.63
N CYS A 34 0.23 -7.01 -31.41
CA CYS A 34 -0.63 -7.95 -30.69
C CYS A 34 -2.09 -7.88 -31.18
N PRO A 35 -2.73 -9.02 -31.51
CA PRO A 35 -4.13 -9.03 -31.95
C PRO A 35 -5.12 -8.60 -30.86
N LEU A 36 -4.69 -8.61 -29.59
CA LEU A 36 -5.50 -8.21 -28.45
C LEU A 36 -5.36 -6.72 -28.09
N LEU A 37 -4.73 -5.90 -28.94
CA LEU A 37 -4.40 -4.51 -28.64
C LEU A 37 -5.60 -3.71 -28.09
N LYS A 38 -6.74 -3.75 -28.80
CA LYS A 38 -7.95 -3.01 -28.41
C LYS A 38 -8.54 -3.51 -27.08
N HIS A 39 -8.60 -4.82 -26.89
CA HIS A 39 -9.10 -5.42 -25.65
C HIS A 39 -8.19 -5.06 -24.47
N CYS A 40 -6.87 -5.18 -24.66
CA CYS A 40 -5.88 -4.80 -23.65
C CYS A 40 -5.98 -3.31 -23.31
N ALA A 41 -6.31 -2.44 -24.28
CA ALA A 41 -6.50 -1.02 -24.03
C ALA A 41 -7.76 -0.77 -23.18
N SER A 42 -8.86 -1.46 -23.50
CA SER A 42 -10.10 -1.40 -22.71
C SER A 42 -9.88 -1.85 -21.27
N ASP A 43 -9.18 -2.97 -21.05
CA ASP A 43 -8.87 -3.44 -19.70
C ASP A 43 -7.94 -2.47 -18.95
N ALA A 44 -6.97 -1.89 -19.66
CA ALA A 44 -6.03 -0.94 -19.09
C ALA A 44 -6.70 0.36 -18.63
N LEU A 45 -7.81 0.79 -19.23
CA LEU A 45 -8.56 1.99 -18.81
C LEU A 45 -9.10 1.91 -17.38
N THR A 46 -9.35 0.71 -16.85
CA THR A 46 -9.93 0.50 -15.52
C THR A 46 -9.02 -0.25 -14.57
N SER A 47 -7.86 -0.74 -15.02
CA SER A 47 -6.95 -1.57 -14.22
C SER A 47 -6.34 -0.86 -13.00
N GLY A 48 -6.34 0.48 -12.97
CA GLY A 48 -5.93 1.28 -11.81
C GLY A 48 -7.04 1.52 -10.78
N THR A 49 -8.23 0.97 -11.00
CA THR A 49 -9.38 1.15 -10.11
C THR A 49 -9.19 0.37 -8.81
N SER A 50 -9.40 1.04 -7.67
CA SER A 50 -9.34 0.41 -6.35
C SER A 50 -10.50 -0.57 -6.13
N LEU A 51 -10.32 -1.57 -5.25
CA LEU A 51 -11.35 -2.56 -4.93
C LEU A 51 -12.64 -1.94 -4.35
N SER A 52 -12.52 -0.83 -3.61
CA SER A 52 -13.68 -0.10 -3.08
C SER A 52 -14.29 0.87 -4.10
N GLU A 53 -13.75 0.95 -5.32
CA GLU A 53 -14.13 1.88 -6.39
C GLU A 53 -14.04 3.38 -6.05
N ASP A 54 -13.57 3.74 -4.85
CA ASP A 54 -13.37 5.13 -4.43
C ASP A 54 -12.33 5.87 -5.30
N LEU A 55 -11.41 5.13 -5.92
CA LEU A 55 -10.46 5.62 -6.91
C LEU A 55 -10.66 4.87 -8.22
N ARG A 56 -10.93 5.62 -9.30
CA ARG A 56 -10.97 5.12 -10.67
C ARG A 56 -9.83 5.74 -11.46
N ALA A 57 -8.96 4.91 -12.02
CA ALA A 57 -7.81 5.35 -12.77
C ALA A 57 -7.44 4.31 -13.86
N PRO A 58 -6.78 4.74 -14.94
CA PRO A 58 -6.16 3.80 -15.86
C PRO A 58 -4.98 3.10 -15.18
N ALA A 59 -4.43 2.09 -15.85
CA ALA A 59 -3.21 1.43 -15.44
C ALA A 59 -2.08 2.45 -15.15
N ALA A 60 -1.18 2.11 -14.24
CA ALA A 60 -0.05 2.93 -13.84
C ALA A 60 1.21 2.08 -13.68
N ASP A 61 2.37 2.67 -13.97
CA ASP A 61 3.71 2.08 -13.86
C ASP A 61 3.91 0.79 -14.66
N VAL A 62 3.19 0.61 -15.76
CA VAL A 62 3.26 -0.57 -16.64
C VAL A 62 3.21 -0.18 -18.12
N ILE A 63 3.57 -1.11 -19.01
CA ILE A 63 3.27 -0.97 -20.45
C ILE A 63 2.08 -1.85 -20.78
N GLN A 64 0.98 -1.25 -21.22
CA GLN A 64 -0.20 -1.97 -21.72
C GLN A 64 -0.70 -1.33 -23.00
N ALA A 65 -1.20 -2.16 -23.90
CA ALA A 65 -1.72 -1.75 -25.21
C ALA A 65 -0.81 -0.79 -26.00
N GLY A 66 0.51 -0.91 -25.85
CA GLY A 66 1.47 -0.06 -26.56
C GLY A 66 1.58 1.36 -26.00
N VAL A 67 1.18 1.56 -24.75
CA VAL A 67 1.30 2.84 -24.02
C VAL A 67 2.12 2.59 -22.75
N VAL A 68 3.02 3.52 -22.43
CA VAL A 68 3.62 3.60 -21.10
C VAL A 68 2.60 4.28 -20.19
N CYS A 69 2.03 3.52 -19.27
CA CYS A 69 0.90 3.97 -18.47
C CYS A 69 1.38 4.65 -17.19
N HIS A 70 0.95 5.89 -16.95
CA HIS A 70 1.33 6.69 -15.78
C HIS A 70 0.19 6.89 -14.77
N GLY A 71 -1.00 6.36 -15.05
CA GLY A 71 -2.17 6.52 -14.17
C GLY A 71 -2.86 7.89 -14.27
N ASP A 72 -2.55 8.67 -15.30
CA ASP A 72 -3.05 10.03 -15.52
C ASP A 72 -4.07 10.13 -16.67
N LEU A 73 -4.68 11.32 -16.83
CA LEU A 73 -5.64 11.57 -17.91
C LEU A 73 -5.03 11.39 -19.30
N ASP A 74 -3.77 11.76 -19.50
CA ASP A 74 -3.08 11.59 -20.79
C ASP A 74 -2.96 10.10 -21.16
N THR A 75 -2.61 9.25 -20.19
CA THR A 75 -2.64 7.79 -20.35
C THR A 75 -4.05 7.33 -20.76
N ALA A 76 -5.09 7.84 -20.10
CA ALA A 76 -6.46 7.46 -20.39
C ALA A 76 -6.91 7.85 -21.82
N TYR A 77 -6.60 9.07 -22.28
CA TYR A 77 -6.91 9.50 -23.64
C TYR A 77 -6.26 8.59 -24.68
N LYS A 78 -4.97 8.25 -24.48
CA LYS A 78 -4.25 7.34 -25.39
C LYS A 78 -4.87 5.94 -25.44
N LEU A 79 -5.20 5.38 -24.28
CA LEU A 79 -5.83 4.06 -24.19
C LEU A 79 -7.24 4.05 -24.80
N ALA A 80 -8.04 5.09 -24.55
CA ALA A 80 -9.40 5.23 -25.09
C ALA A 80 -9.38 5.33 -26.62
N ALA A 81 -8.42 6.08 -27.18
CA ALA A 81 -8.22 6.16 -28.63
C ALA A 81 -7.89 4.79 -29.25
N ILE A 82 -7.06 3.98 -28.60
CA ILE A 82 -6.71 2.63 -29.07
C ILE A 82 -7.89 1.67 -28.94
N ALA A 83 -8.61 1.73 -27.81
CA ALA A 83 -9.79 0.92 -27.55
C ALA A 83 -10.99 1.33 -28.42
N GLN A 84 -10.99 2.53 -29.00
CA GLN A 84 -12.11 3.15 -29.71
C GLN A 84 -13.36 3.29 -28.83
N VAL A 85 -13.15 3.74 -27.60
CA VAL A 85 -14.20 4.00 -26.61
C VAL A 85 -14.05 5.41 -26.07
N GLU A 86 -15.10 5.92 -25.43
CA GLU A 86 -15.02 7.18 -24.70
C GLU A 86 -14.16 7.04 -23.44
N VAL A 87 -13.50 8.12 -23.05
CA VAL A 87 -12.71 8.18 -21.82
C VAL A 87 -13.66 8.06 -20.63
N PRO A 88 -13.50 7.06 -19.75
CA PRO A 88 -14.34 6.91 -18.56
C PRO A 88 -14.26 8.14 -17.66
N ALA A 89 -15.35 8.43 -16.94
CA ALA A 89 -15.32 9.43 -15.87
C ALA A 89 -14.41 8.95 -14.73
N TYR A 90 -13.21 9.53 -14.62
CA TYR A 90 -12.26 9.23 -13.56
C TYR A 90 -12.48 10.10 -12.34
N LEU A 91 -12.64 9.45 -11.19
CA LEU A 91 -12.45 10.08 -9.89
C LEU A 91 -10.95 10.07 -9.60
N ILE A 92 -10.21 11.03 -10.17
CA ILE A 92 -8.86 11.36 -9.68
C ILE A 92 -9.02 12.25 -8.43
N GLU A 93 -9.91 11.87 -7.54
CA GLU A 93 -9.78 12.30 -6.16
C GLU A 93 -8.66 11.44 -5.60
N THR A 94 -7.42 11.90 -5.80
CA THR A 94 -6.48 11.74 -4.72
C THR A 94 -7.09 12.49 -3.55
N THR A 95 -7.96 11.82 -2.80
CA THR A 95 -7.82 11.93 -1.37
C THR A 95 -6.39 11.49 -1.15
N ARG A 96 -5.46 12.47 -1.20
CA ARG A 96 -4.32 12.42 -0.33
C ARG A 96 -5.00 12.05 0.97
N ARG A 97 -4.82 10.80 1.40
CA ARG A 97 -4.71 10.53 2.81
C ARG A 97 -3.51 11.36 3.18
N ASP A 98 -3.73 12.67 3.31
CA ASP A 98 -2.88 13.52 4.09
C ASP A 98 -2.78 12.68 5.33
N ASN A 99 -1.55 12.26 5.59
CA ASN A 99 -1.23 11.58 6.81
C ASN A 99 -1.40 12.60 7.95
N ILE A 100 -2.57 13.24 8.08
CA ILE A 100 -3.10 14.00 9.21
C ILE A 100 -3.00 13.12 10.45
N GLY A 101 -3.03 11.80 10.28
CA GLY A 101 -2.74 10.83 11.33
C GLY A 101 -1.26 10.56 11.62
N ALA A 102 -0.32 10.86 10.72
CA ALA A 102 1.12 10.58 10.91
C ALA A 102 1.97 11.82 11.19
N ARG A 103 1.51 13.02 10.84
CA ARG A 103 2.19 14.25 11.29
C ARG A 103 1.80 14.50 12.74
N ARG A 104 2.72 14.13 13.63
CA ARG A 104 2.62 14.38 15.07
C ARG A 104 2.39 15.88 15.30
N PRO A 105 1.31 16.27 16.01
CA PRO A 105 1.15 17.65 16.46
C PRO A 105 2.27 18.05 17.41
N ASP A 106 2.73 19.29 17.34
CA ASP A 106 3.75 19.83 18.25
C ASP A 106 3.22 19.98 19.68
N ARG A 107 1.89 20.04 19.86
CA ARG A 107 1.22 20.21 21.15
C ARG A 107 0.13 19.16 21.37
N CYS A 108 -0.08 18.78 22.63
CA CYS A 108 -1.13 17.82 23.00
C CYS A 108 -2.52 18.42 22.74
N ARG A 109 -3.42 17.67 22.10
CA ARG A 109 -4.80 18.11 21.81
C ARG A 109 -5.65 18.44 23.04
N ASN A 110 -5.33 17.85 24.20
CA ASN A 110 -6.08 18.04 25.44
C ASN A 110 -5.48 19.11 26.35
N CYS A 111 -4.19 18.99 26.67
CA CYS A 111 -3.52 19.88 27.63
C CYS A 111 -2.65 20.97 26.98
N ASN A 112 -2.58 21.03 25.65
CA ASN A 112 -1.81 22.01 24.86
C ASN A 112 -0.30 22.09 25.17
N ARG A 113 0.22 21.20 26.01
CA ARG A 113 1.66 21.13 26.32
C ARG A 113 2.46 20.71 25.09
N PRO A 114 3.67 21.29 24.89
CA PRO A 114 4.54 20.89 23.80
C PRO A 114 4.95 19.43 24.01
N MET A 115 4.91 18.67 22.93
CA MET A 115 5.27 17.27 22.95
C MET A 115 6.69 17.07 22.39
N ILE A 116 7.34 15.96 22.74
CA ILE A 116 8.55 15.46 22.07
C ILE A 116 8.33 14.03 21.55
N LYS A 117 9.24 13.59 20.68
CA LYS A 117 9.24 12.21 20.18
C LYS A 117 9.57 11.30 21.36
N TRP A 118 8.91 10.15 21.44
CA TRP A 118 9.23 9.16 22.46
C TRP A 118 10.69 8.72 22.31
N ASN A 119 11.52 9.03 23.29
CA ASN A 119 12.88 8.54 23.47
C ASN A 119 12.94 7.72 24.78
N ARG A 120 13.55 6.53 24.75
CA ARG A 120 13.67 5.66 25.94
C ARG A 120 14.95 5.98 26.75
N HIS A 121 15.86 6.75 26.17
CA HIS A 121 17.26 6.85 26.61
C HIS A 121 17.75 8.28 26.82
N GLU A 122 16.88 9.29 26.72
CA GLU A 122 17.23 10.70 26.89
C GLU A 122 16.31 11.33 27.95
N GLU A 123 16.89 12.17 28.81
CA GLU A 123 16.13 12.97 29.77
C GLU A 123 15.25 13.98 29.02
N GLN A 124 14.02 14.15 29.51
CA GLN A 124 13.04 15.00 28.84
C GLN A 124 13.29 16.45 29.27
N PRO A 125 13.40 17.40 28.31
CA PRO A 125 13.50 18.81 28.65
C PRO A 125 12.31 19.25 29.50
N GLU A 126 12.58 20.11 30.48
CA GLU A 126 11.56 20.60 31.40
C GLU A 126 10.41 21.29 30.64
N GLY A 127 9.17 21.00 31.01
CA GLY A 127 7.97 21.54 30.36
C GLY A 127 7.47 20.79 29.12
N TYR A 128 8.24 19.83 28.59
CA TYR A 128 7.81 18.99 27.48
C TYR A 128 7.16 17.68 27.94
N GLN A 129 6.33 17.09 27.08
CA GLN A 129 5.65 15.83 27.36
C GLN A 129 5.89 14.80 26.25
N MET A 130 5.93 13.52 26.58
CA MET A 130 6.02 12.49 25.54
C MET A 130 4.73 12.42 24.72
N HIS A 131 4.89 12.36 23.40
CA HIS A 131 3.79 11.97 22.53
C HIS A 131 3.43 10.49 22.74
N TYR A 132 2.14 10.22 22.89
CA TYR A 132 1.58 8.88 23.01
C TYR A 132 0.98 8.39 21.68
N ALA A 133 -0.19 8.89 21.30
CA ALA A 133 -0.89 8.51 20.07
C ALA A 133 -1.86 9.59 19.62
N ARG A 134 -2.07 9.71 18.29
CA ARG A 134 -3.11 10.57 17.67
C ARG A 134 -3.11 12.03 18.17
N GLY A 135 -1.95 12.57 18.58
CA GLY A 135 -1.82 13.93 19.09
C GLY A 135 -2.09 14.12 20.59
N PHE A 136 -2.18 13.03 21.37
CA PHE A 136 -2.27 13.08 22.83
C PHE A 136 -0.91 12.78 23.48
N CYS A 137 -0.64 13.41 24.63
CA CYS A 137 0.54 13.12 25.44
C CYS A 137 0.30 11.96 26.41
N THR A 138 1.38 11.45 27.03
CA THR A 138 1.33 10.36 28.02
C THR A 138 0.53 10.68 29.28
N ALA A 139 0.42 11.95 29.66
CA ALA A 139 -0.38 12.39 30.80
C ALA A 139 -1.89 12.43 30.50
N CYS A 140 -2.30 12.52 29.23
CA CYS A 140 -3.70 12.64 28.82
C CYS A 140 -4.30 11.33 28.27
N ARG A 141 -3.93 10.19 28.85
CA ARG A 141 -4.44 8.87 28.42
C ARG A 141 -5.95 8.71 28.59
N SER A 142 -6.52 9.29 29.64
CA SER A 142 -7.97 9.29 29.89
C SER A 142 -8.73 10.03 28.79
N ALA A 143 -8.28 11.24 28.44
CA ALA A 143 -8.85 12.03 27.35
C ALA A 143 -8.71 11.31 25.99
N TYR A 144 -7.58 10.64 25.74
CA TYR A 144 -7.42 9.79 24.56
C TYR A 144 -8.42 8.62 24.54
N ALA A 145 -8.68 7.98 25.68
CA ALA A 145 -9.62 6.88 25.77
C ALA A 145 -11.06 7.32 25.49
N GLN A 146 -11.44 8.52 25.95
CA GLN A 146 -12.74 9.14 25.62
C GLN A 146 -12.82 9.48 24.13
N TRP A 147 -11.82 10.17 23.61
CA TRP A 147 -11.73 10.51 22.17
C TRP A 147 -11.84 9.27 21.27
N LYS A 148 -11.22 8.14 21.68
CA LYS A 148 -11.28 6.88 20.94
C LYS A 148 -12.66 6.23 20.96
N LYS A 149 -13.45 6.41 22.02
CA LYS A 149 -14.85 5.93 22.08
C LYS A 149 -15.74 6.75 21.15
N GLU A 150 -15.51 8.07 21.10
CA GLU A 150 -16.26 9.01 20.26
C GLU A 150 -15.86 8.92 18.78
N ASN A 151 -14.62 8.54 18.49
CA ASN A 151 -14.07 8.40 17.14
C ASN A 151 -13.67 6.93 16.89
N PRO A 152 -14.64 6.01 16.74
CA PRO A 152 -14.34 4.64 16.42
C PRO A 152 -13.64 4.59 15.06
N THR A 153 -12.34 4.31 15.04
CA THR A 153 -11.64 4.00 13.79
C THR A 153 -12.28 2.76 13.20
N GLU A 154 -12.70 2.84 11.93
CA GLU A 154 -13.14 1.68 11.15
C GLU A 154 -12.21 0.49 11.41
N GLN A 155 -12.81 -0.66 11.71
CA GLN A 155 -12.05 -1.87 11.98
C GLN A 155 -11.17 -2.15 10.75
N ARG A 156 -9.85 -2.21 10.97
CA ARG A 156 -8.86 -2.52 9.94
C ARG A 156 -9.12 -3.90 9.34
N GLY A 157 -9.97 -3.97 8.31
CA GLY A 157 -10.19 -5.13 7.46
C GLY A 157 -10.54 -6.43 8.17
N LEU A 158 -10.81 -7.46 7.37
CA LEU A 158 -10.99 -8.84 7.79
C LEU A 158 -9.66 -9.35 8.38
N ARG A 159 -9.41 -9.12 9.66
CA ARG A 159 -8.28 -9.75 10.36
C ARG A 159 -8.62 -11.22 10.52
N LYS A 160 -7.79 -12.09 9.93
CA LYS A 160 -7.84 -13.52 10.28
C LYS A 160 -7.81 -13.63 11.81
N PRO A 161 -8.72 -14.37 12.44
CA PRO A 161 -8.62 -14.63 13.86
C PRO A 161 -7.24 -15.25 14.08
N ILE A 162 -6.40 -14.53 14.84
CA ILE A 162 -5.10 -15.05 15.23
C ILE A 162 -5.41 -16.24 16.11
N ASP A 163 -5.21 -17.45 15.56
CA ASP A 163 -5.26 -18.67 16.34
C ASP A 163 -4.10 -18.63 17.34
N ARG A 164 -4.38 -18.07 18.50
CA ARG A 164 -3.40 -17.92 19.59
C ARG A 164 -2.84 -19.26 20.02
N LYS A 165 -3.52 -20.39 19.76
CA LYS A 165 -3.03 -21.73 20.12
C LYS A 165 -1.89 -22.21 19.22
N ARG A 166 -1.83 -21.79 17.95
CA ARG A 166 -0.77 -22.23 17.01
C ARG A 166 0.50 -21.40 17.04
N HIS A 167 0.45 -20.16 17.54
CA HIS A 167 1.58 -19.22 17.50
C HIS A 167 2.10 -18.76 18.86
N SER A 168 1.45 -19.14 19.97
CA SER A 168 2.08 -18.99 21.28
C SER A 168 3.16 -20.07 21.43
N ALA A 169 4.43 -19.67 21.40
CA ALA A 169 5.48 -20.50 21.96
C ALA A 169 5.05 -20.94 23.36
N PRO A 170 5.20 -22.24 23.73
CA PRO A 170 4.81 -22.70 25.05
C PRO A 170 5.54 -21.85 26.11
N PRO A 171 4.86 -21.50 27.22
CA PRO A 171 5.46 -20.69 28.26
C PRO A 171 6.76 -21.37 28.72
N ARG A 172 7.88 -20.64 28.65
CA ARG A 172 9.17 -21.14 29.16
C ARG A 172 9.01 -21.43 30.66
N LYS A 173 8.88 -22.71 31.03
CA LYS A 173 9.01 -23.14 32.42
C LYS A 173 10.43 -22.77 32.87
N ARG A 174 10.56 -21.99 33.94
CA ARG A 174 11.88 -21.68 34.54
C ARG A 174 12.57 -23.01 34.85
N GLY A 175 13.77 -23.22 34.30
CA GLY A 175 14.63 -24.37 34.62
C GLY A 175 14.60 -25.55 33.65
N ALA A 176 13.76 -25.55 32.60
CA ALA A 176 13.77 -26.62 31.59
C ALA A 176 14.30 -26.11 30.24
N VAL A 177 15.53 -26.49 29.89
CA VAL A 177 16.08 -26.30 28.53
C VAL A 177 15.31 -27.23 27.62
N THR A 178 14.40 -26.69 26.82
CA THR A 178 13.73 -27.43 25.75
C THR A 178 14.65 -27.41 24.54
N ILE A 179 15.48 -28.45 24.40
CA ILE A 179 16.20 -28.73 23.17
C ILE A 179 15.14 -29.19 22.16
N GLN A 180 14.89 -28.40 21.12
CA GLN A 180 14.10 -28.87 19.99
C GLN A 180 15.02 -29.80 19.17
N PRO A 181 14.72 -31.11 19.06
CA PRO A 181 15.47 -31.95 18.15
C PRO A 181 15.25 -31.41 16.72
N THR A 182 16.31 -31.43 15.93
CA THR A 182 16.22 -30.98 14.54
C THR A 182 15.36 -31.97 13.76
N LEU A 183 14.72 -31.48 12.70
CA LEU A 183 13.74 -32.19 11.87
C LEU A 183 14.25 -33.52 11.23
N PHE A 184 15.53 -33.85 11.42
CA PHE A 184 16.21 -35.01 10.83
C PHE A 184 16.45 -36.17 11.81
N GLU A 185 16.03 -36.06 13.08
CA GLU A 185 16.33 -37.08 14.12
C GLU A 185 15.14 -37.99 14.48
N ILE A 186 14.03 -37.94 13.75
CA ILE A 186 12.89 -38.84 13.99
C ILE A 186 13.03 -40.05 13.04
N PRO A 187 13.29 -41.28 13.54
CA PRO A 187 13.21 -42.47 12.70
C PRO A 187 11.76 -42.71 12.25
N ALA A 188 11.62 -43.16 11.01
CA ALA A 188 10.35 -43.38 10.31
C ALA A 188 9.39 -44.34 11.04
#